data_AF-A8ULZ4-F1
#
_entry.id   AF-A8ULZ4-F1
#
_cell.length_a   1.000
_cell.length_b   1.000
_cell.length_c   1.000
_cell.angle_alpha   90.00
_cell.angle_beta   90.00
_cell.angle_gamma   90.00
#
_symmetry.space_group_name_H-M   'P 1'
#
loop_
_entity.id
_entity.type
_entity.pdbx_description
1 polymer ?
#
loop_
_entity_poly.entity_id
_entity_poly.type
_entity_poly.pdbx_seq_one_letter_code
_entity_poly.pdbx_strand_id
1 'polypeptide(L)'
;MSELLDHSPFEFVMQHQDSNLEKLIPFVHRTYNGNDFIQFIKSLQHIYHKHNGLEALFAKHAETDSLQNSIHQFKKAFFEVPHLERTKKHVSDPLKNSAAKRINMFLRWMVRNDNNGVDFGIWESLSPSQLSCPLDVHSGNVARKLGLLKRKQNDGKALAELDANLRKLDPNDPVKYDFALFGLGVFEDF
;
A
#
# COMPACT_ATOMS: atom_id res chain seq x y z
N MET A 1 -1.30 3.39 -20.27
CA MET A 1 -2.20 2.95 -19.16
C MET A 1 -3.47 3.79 -19.13
N SER A 2 -3.40 5.13 -19.12
CA SER A 2 -4.60 5.99 -19.15
C SER A 2 -5.55 5.70 -20.34
N GLU A 3 -5.01 5.48 -21.53
CA GLU A 3 -5.80 5.12 -22.73
C GLU A 3 -6.53 3.78 -22.59
N LEU A 4 -5.96 2.82 -21.85
CA LEU A 4 -6.60 1.51 -21.63
C LEU A 4 -7.80 1.59 -20.70
N LEU A 5 -7.94 2.69 -19.95
CA LEU A 5 -9.02 2.96 -19.01
C LEU A 5 -9.84 4.18 -19.47
N ASP A 6 -9.88 4.44 -20.77
CA ASP A 6 -10.68 5.49 -21.42
C ASP A 6 -10.45 6.91 -20.83
N HIS A 7 -9.26 7.18 -20.30
CA HIS A 7 -8.92 8.42 -19.57
C HIS A 7 -9.81 8.76 -18.36
N SER A 8 -10.65 7.81 -17.91
CA SER A 8 -11.52 7.95 -16.75
C SER A 8 -11.42 6.71 -15.85
N PRO A 9 -10.28 6.50 -15.13
CA PRO A 9 -10.03 5.25 -14.42
C PRO A 9 -11.10 4.88 -13.38
N PHE A 10 -11.63 5.88 -12.67
CA PHE A 10 -12.69 5.66 -11.69
C PHE A 10 -13.98 5.16 -12.35
N GLU A 11 -14.42 5.85 -13.41
CA GLU A 11 -15.63 5.47 -14.15
C GLU A 11 -15.48 4.11 -14.82
N PHE A 12 -14.30 3.83 -15.40
CA PHE A 12 -13.97 2.52 -15.96
C PHE A 12 -14.10 1.42 -14.91
N VAL A 13 -13.50 1.60 -13.72
CA VAL A 13 -13.63 0.62 -12.63
C VAL A 13 -15.09 0.41 -12.27
N MET A 14 -15.86 1.48 -12.11
CA MET A 14 -17.25 1.39 -11.65
C MET A 14 -18.21 0.83 -12.69
N GLN A 15 -18.01 1.10 -13.98
CA GLN A 15 -19.01 0.88 -15.04
C GLN A 15 -18.58 -0.08 -16.15
N HIS A 16 -17.37 -0.65 -16.10
CA HIS A 16 -16.90 -1.57 -17.14
C HIS A 16 -17.88 -2.74 -17.36
N GLN A 17 -17.98 -3.14 -18.63
CA GLN A 17 -18.57 -4.40 -19.07
C GLN A 17 -17.44 -5.41 -19.34
N ASP A 18 -17.77 -6.70 -19.45
CA ASP A 18 -16.76 -7.73 -19.72
C ASP A 18 -16.02 -7.48 -21.05
N SER A 19 -16.68 -6.92 -22.07
CA SER A 19 -16.03 -6.53 -23.34
C SER A 19 -15.02 -5.39 -23.19
N ASN A 20 -15.17 -4.49 -22.20
CA ASN A 20 -14.17 -3.47 -21.92
C ASN A 20 -12.88 -4.08 -21.37
N LEU A 21 -13.01 -5.17 -20.60
CA LEU A 21 -11.88 -5.85 -19.96
C LEU A 21 -11.02 -6.62 -20.96
N GLU A 22 -11.59 -7.06 -22.09
CA GLU A 22 -10.85 -7.76 -23.15
C GLU A 22 -9.68 -6.90 -23.69
N LYS A 23 -9.86 -5.57 -23.72
CA LYS A 23 -8.81 -4.61 -24.12
C LYS A 23 -7.57 -4.67 -23.22
N LEU A 24 -7.71 -5.15 -21.98
CA LEU A 24 -6.62 -5.25 -21.02
C LEU A 24 -5.82 -6.54 -21.19
N ILE A 25 -6.33 -7.56 -21.90
CA ILE A 25 -5.67 -8.87 -22.06
C ILE A 25 -4.24 -8.75 -22.62
N PRO A 26 -3.97 -7.93 -23.68
CA PRO A 26 -2.62 -7.82 -24.24
C PRO A 26 -1.63 -7.07 -23.34
N PHE A 27 -2.08 -6.45 -22.24
CA PHE A 27 -1.21 -5.66 -21.37
C PHE A 27 -0.13 -6.52 -20.71
N VAL A 28 1.13 -6.08 -20.81
CA VAL A 28 2.25 -6.70 -20.10
C VAL A 28 3.21 -5.62 -19.63
N HIS A 29 3.57 -5.68 -18.34
CA HIS A 29 4.64 -4.88 -17.77
C HIS A 29 5.40 -5.70 -16.72
N ARG A 30 6.62 -6.15 -17.08
CA ARG A 30 7.46 -7.02 -16.26
C ARG A 30 6.71 -8.29 -15.84
N THR A 31 6.46 -8.49 -14.55
CA THR A 31 5.80 -9.69 -13.99
C THR A 31 4.28 -9.56 -13.88
N TYR A 32 3.73 -8.40 -14.27
CA TYR A 32 2.31 -8.05 -14.24
C TYR A 32 1.74 -8.10 -15.66
N ASN A 33 0.59 -8.74 -15.86
CA ASN A 33 -0.03 -8.89 -17.18
C ASN A 33 -1.54 -8.61 -17.18
N GLY A 34 -2.18 -8.74 -18.33
CA GLY A 34 -3.60 -8.43 -18.53
C GLY A 34 -4.53 -9.14 -17.56
N ASN A 35 -4.29 -10.43 -17.26
CA ASN A 35 -5.09 -11.14 -16.26
C ASN A 35 -4.94 -10.55 -14.86
N ASP A 36 -3.74 -10.10 -14.49
CA ASP A 36 -3.51 -9.41 -13.23
C ASP A 36 -4.20 -8.04 -13.22
N PHE A 37 -4.21 -7.33 -14.36
CA PHE A 37 -4.89 -6.04 -14.51
C PHE A 37 -6.42 -6.17 -14.40
N ILE A 38 -7.00 -7.10 -15.14
CA ILE A 38 -8.44 -7.39 -15.09
C ILE A 38 -8.87 -7.76 -13.67
N GLN A 39 -8.06 -8.57 -12.97
CA GLN A 39 -8.32 -8.89 -11.57
C GLN A 39 -8.40 -7.63 -10.70
N PHE A 40 -7.45 -6.70 -10.86
CA PHE A 40 -7.44 -5.45 -10.10
C PHE A 40 -8.69 -4.61 -10.37
N ILE A 41 -9.13 -4.49 -11.63
CA ILE A 41 -10.36 -3.76 -11.97
C ILE A 41 -11.58 -4.39 -11.30
N LYS A 42 -11.77 -5.71 -11.44
CA LYS A 42 -12.91 -6.44 -10.83
C LYS A 42 -12.89 -6.35 -9.30
N SER A 43 -11.72 -6.53 -8.68
CA SER A 43 -11.56 -6.44 -7.23
C SER A 43 -11.83 -5.04 -6.68
N LEU A 44 -11.38 -3.99 -7.39
CA LEU A 44 -11.67 -2.61 -7.00
C LEU A 44 -13.17 -2.33 -7.11
N GLN A 45 -13.82 -2.67 -8.22
CA GLN A 45 -15.27 -2.49 -8.39
C GLN A 45 -16.04 -3.18 -7.26
N HIS A 46 -15.68 -4.42 -6.93
CA HIS A 46 -16.26 -5.17 -5.81
C HIS A 46 -16.10 -4.45 -4.47
N ILE A 47 -14.90 -3.95 -4.16
CA ILE A 47 -14.64 -3.18 -2.93
C ILE A 47 -15.49 -1.91 -2.88
N TYR A 48 -15.59 -1.16 -3.98
CA TYR A 48 -16.40 0.06 -4.03
C TYR A 48 -17.91 -0.24 -3.86
N HIS A 49 -18.42 -1.36 -4.38
CA HIS A 49 -19.83 -1.73 -4.22
C HIS A 49 -20.19 -2.41 -2.89
N LYS A 50 -19.30 -3.25 -2.33
CA LYS A 50 -19.60 -4.08 -1.15
C LYS A 50 -19.04 -3.55 0.15
N HIS A 51 -17.97 -2.77 0.08
CA HIS A 51 -17.22 -2.28 1.25
C HIS A 51 -17.17 -0.75 1.32
N ASN A 52 -17.97 -0.05 0.50
CA ASN A 52 -18.07 1.40 0.44
C ASN A 52 -16.74 2.11 0.12
N GLY A 53 -15.91 1.47 -0.71
CA GLY A 53 -14.63 2.02 -1.16
C GLY A 53 -13.45 1.62 -0.28
N LEU A 54 -12.26 2.08 -0.67
CA LEU A 54 -11.02 1.68 -0.03
C LEU A 54 -10.90 2.27 1.39
N GLU A 55 -11.15 3.57 1.57
CA GLU A 55 -11.03 4.22 2.87
C GLU A 55 -11.91 3.54 3.92
N ALA A 56 -13.19 3.33 3.61
CA ALA A 56 -14.14 2.68 4.51
C ALA A 56 -13.70 1.26 4.90
N LEU A 57 -13.15 0.50 3.95
CA LEU A 57 -12.63 -0.84 4.20
C LEU A 57 -11.42 -0.83 5.14
N PHE A 58 -10.48 0.11 4.95
CA PHE A 58 -9.33 0.25 5.85
C PHE A 58 -9.76 0.73 7.24
N ALA A 59 -10.59 1.78 7.32
CA ALA A 59 -11.09 2.37 8.56
C ALA A 59 -11.88 1.38 9.43
N LYS A 60 -12.70 0.52 8.82
CA LYS A 60 -13.47 -0.52 9.53
C LYS A 60 -12.60 -1.48 10.35
N HIS A 61 -11.36 -1.70 9.93
CA HIS A 61 -10.44 -2.66 10.53
C HIS A 61 -9.18 -1.99 11.08
N ALA A 62 -9.20 -0.67 11.26
CA ALA A 62 -8.07 0.08 11.79
C ALA A 62 -7.90 -0.18 13.29
N GLU A 63 -6.65 -0.34 13.72
CA GLU A 63 -6.28 -0.42 15.13
C GLU A 63 -5.77 0.94 15.60
N THR A 64 -5.68 1.14 16.92
CA THR A 64 -5.29 2.44 17.50
C THR A 64 -3.97 2.99 16.96
N ASP A 65 -2.99 2.11 16.69
CA ASP A 65 -1.64 2.46 16.29
C ASP A 65 -1.15 1.71 15.04
N SER A 66 -2.05 1.03 14.31
CA SER A 66 -1.65 0.13 13.21
C SER A 66 -2.76 -0.06 12.16
N LEU A 67 -2.36 -0.10 10.89
CA LEU A 67 -3.19 -0.55 9.77
C LEU A 67 -2.78 -1.94 9.23
N GLN A 68 -1.89 -2.66 9.90
CA GLN A 68 -1.38 -3.95 9.38
C GLN A 68 -2.49 -5.01 9.32
N ASN A 69 -3.40 -5.05 10.30
CA ASN A 69 -4.59 -5.90 10.23
C ASN A 69 -5.56 -5.42 9.13
N SER A 70 -5.72 -4.10 8.94
CA SER A 70 -6.55 -3.54 7.88
C SER A 70 -6.07 -3.94 6.49
N ILE A 71 -4.75 -3.97 6.25
CA ILE A 71 -4.16 -4.49 5.00
C ILE A 71 -4.49 -5.97 4.80
N HIS A 72 -4.46 -6.78 5.85
CA HIS A 72 -4.84 -8.18 5.78
C HIS A 72 -6.31 -8.34 5.38
N GLN A 73 -7.22 -7.56 5.97
CA GLN A 73 -8.64 -7.57 5.61
C GLN A 73 -8.87 -7.02 4.20
N PHE A 74 -8.14 -5.99 3.78
CA PHE A 74 -8.13 -5.49 2.41
C PHE A 74 -7.80 -6.60 1.42
N LYS A 75 -6.74 -7.38 1.67
CA LYS A 75 -6.37 -8.49 0.79
C LYS A 75 -7.46 -9.56 0.73
N LYS A 76 -8.13 -9.86 1.83
CA LYS A 76 -9.28 -10.79 1.83
C LYS A 76 -10.40 -10.26 0.94
N ALA A 77 -10.85 -9.02 1.17
CA ALA A 77 -11.89 -8.37 0.38
C ALA A 77 -11.54 -8.29 -1.11
N PHE A 78 -10.28 -8.00 -1.43
CA PHE A 78 -9.78 -7.95 -2.80
C PHE A 78 -9.96 -9.28 -3.55
N PHE A 79 -9.88 -10.41 -2.85
CA PHE A 79 -10.01 -11.75 -3.44
C PHE A 79 -11.33 -12.46 -3.08
N GLU A 80 -12.37 -11.72 -2.68
CA GLU A 80 -13.73 -12.24 -2.51
C GLU A 80 -14.40 -12.59 -3.85
N VAL A 81 -13.96 -11.98 -4.96
CA VAL A 81 -14.41 -12.29 -6.32
C VAL A 81 -13.61 -13.44 -6.93
N PRO A 82 -14.15 -14.17 -7.92
CA PRO A 82 -13.39 -15.20 -8.65
C PRO A 82 -12.06 -14.66 -9.18
N HIS A 83 -10.98 -15.39 -8.95
CA HIS A 83 -9.62 -14.94 -9.25
C HIS A 83 -8.66 -16.09 -9.55
N LEU A 84 -7.58 -15.79 -10.26
CA LEU A 84 -6.49 -16.75 -10.50
C LEU A 84 -5.47 -16.71 -9.37
N GLU A 85 -4.93 -17.86 -8.95
CA GLU A 85 -3.91 -17.93 -7.88
C GLU A 85 -2.70 -17.03 -8.13
N ARG A 86 -2.26 -16.89 -9.39
CA ARG A 86 -1.12 -16.04 -9.75
C ARG A 86 -1.30 -14.57 -9.35
N THR A 87 -2.54 -14.08 -9.27
CA THR A 87 -2.84 -12.67 -9.01
C THR A 87 -2.59 -12.30 -7.55
N LYS A 88 -2.67 -13.29 -6.65
CA LYS A 88 -2.47 -13.11 -5.20
C LYS A 88 -1.09 -12.60 -4.82
N LYS A 89 -0.08 -12.80 -5.67
CA LYS A 89 1.31 -12.36 -5.43
C LYS A 89 1.46 -10.83 -5.48
N HIS A 90 0.51 -10.12 -6.10
CA HIS A 90 0.59 -8.68 -6.31
C HIS A 90 0.04 -7.85 -5.15
N VAL A 91 -0.68 -8.49 -4.21
CA VAL A 91 -1.16 -7.87 -2.98
C VAL A 91 -0.48 -8.55 -1.79
N SER A 92 0.40 -7.82 -1.10
CA SER A 92 1.11 -8.34 0.07
C SER A 92 0.18 -8.56 1.28
N ASP A 93 0.59 -9.44 2.20
CA ASP A 93 -0.13 -9.73 3.44
C ASP A 93 0.82 -9.59 4.64
N PRO A 94 0.67 -8.56 5.50
CA PRO A 94 1.50 -8.37 6.67
C PRO A 94 1.46 -9.56 7.64
N LEU A 95 0.31 -10.23 7.77
CA LEU A 95 0.17 -11.38 8.65
C LEU A 95 0.91 -12.62 8.14
N LYS A 96 1.40 -12.60 6.89
CA LYS A 96 2.36 -13.57 6.35
C LYS A 96 3.81 -13.08 6.42
N ASN A 97 4.10 -12.20 7.38
CA ASN A 97 5.41 -11.60 7.63
C ASN A 97 5.96 -10.74 6.47
N SER A 98 5.10 -10.22 5.59
CA SER A 98 5.53 -9.26 4.57
C SER A 98 5.70 -7.87 5.19
N ALA A 99 6.72 -7.11 4.77
CA ALA A 99 6.81 -5.68 5.09
C ALA A 99 5.76 -4.82 4.35
N ALA A 100 5.00 -5.41 3.41
CA ALA A 100 3.87 -4.78 2.71
C ALA A 100 4.16 -3.37 2.15
N LYS A 101 5.42 -3.09 1.76
CA LYS A 101 5.93 -1.77 1.35
C LYS A 101 4.97 -0.96 0.49
N ARG A 102 4.47 -1.56 -0.61
CA ARG A 102 3.66 -0.85 -1.61
C ARG A 102 2.36 -0.33 -1.04
N ILE A 103 1.66 -1.13 -0.24
CA ILE A 103 0.38 -0.71 0.34
C ILE A 103 0.60 0.24 1.52
N ASN A 104 1.68 0.09 2.29
CA ASN A 104 2.07 1.09 3.29
C ASN A 104 2.38 2.46 2.64
N MET A 105 3.05 2.46 1.49
CA MET A 105 3.34 3.69 0.72
C MET A 105 2.05 4.33 0.19
N PHE A 106 1.13 3.52 -0.35
CA PHE A 106 -0.19 4.00 -0.77
C PHE A 106 -0.94 4.61 0.41
N LEU A 107 -1.03 3.91 1.54
CA LEU A 107 -1.72 4.42 2.75
C LEU A 107 -1.09 5.72 3.26
N ARG A 108 0.25 5.83 3.22
CA ARG A 108 0.95 7.08 3.53
C ARG A 108 0.43 8.24 2.67
N TRP A 109 0.37 8.07 1.35
CA TRP A 109 -0.13 9.12 0.45
C TRP A 109 -1.59 9.47 0.70
N MET A 110 -2.44 8.49 1.03
CA MET A 110 -3.87 8.75 1.19
C MET A 110 -4.20 9.41 2.54
N VAL A 111 -3.48 9.04 3.61
CA VAL A 111 -3.80 9.43 4.99
C VAL A 111 -2.97 10.62 5.49
N ARG A 112 -1.67 10.69 5.16
CA ARG A 112 -0.87 11.87 5.54
C ARG A 112 -1.18 13.03 4.62
N ASN A 113 -1.17 14.22 5.20
CA ASN A 113 -1.22 15.48 4.49
C ASN A 113 0.10 16.20 4.75
N ASP A 114 0.88 16.45 3.70
CA ASP A 114 2.13 17.20 3.80
C ASP A 114 2.05 18.55 3.09
N ASN A 115 2.91 19.49 3.49
CA ASN A 115 2.95 20.82 2.89
C ASN A 115 3.72 20.84 1.54
N ASN A 116 4.17 19.69 1.04
CA ASN A 116 5.01 19.58 -0.15
C ASN A 116 4.27 18.98 -1.36
N GLY A 117 3.01 18.55 -1.18
CA GLY A 117 2.17 17.99 -2.23
C GLY A 117 2.51 16.55 -2.62
N VAL A 118 3.26 15.83 -1.79
CA VAL A 118 3.59 14.41 -2.03
C VAL A 118 2.55 13.51 -1.39
N ASP A 119 2.11 13.82 -0.18
CA ASP A 119 1.09 13.08 0.55
C ASP A 119 -0.26 13.81 0.36
N PHE A 120 -1.24 13.15 -0.29
CA PHE A 120 -2.51 13.76 -0.72
C PHE A 120 -3.45 14.13 0.45
N GLY A 121 -3.46 13.32 1.51
CA GLY A 121 -4.25 13.58 2.71
C GLY A 121 -5.77 13.61 2.49
N ILE A 122 -6.27 12.83 1.53
CA ILE A 122 -7.70 12.81 1.15
C ILE A 122 -8.54 11.81 1.96
N TRP A 123 -7.92 11.00 2.82
CA TRP A 123 -8.63 10.12 3.76
C TRP A 123 -8.57 10.71 5.16
N GLU A 124 -9.74 11.06 5.69
CA GLU A 124 -9.88 11.78 6.97
C GLU A 124 -10.29 10.84 8.13
N SER A 125 -10.74 9.62 7.83
CA SER A 125 -11.16 8.64 8.84
C SER A 125 -10.00 7.88 9.51
N LEU A 126 -8.77 8.09 9.03
CA LEU A 126 -7.56 7.44 9.51
C LEU A 126 -6.53 8.49 9.95
N SER A 127 -5.59 8.08 10.81
CA SER A 127 -4.58 8.94 11.39
C SER A 127 -3.16 8.54 10.96
N PRO A 128 -2.24 9.51 10.76
CA PRO A 128 -0.83 9.23 10.52
C PRO A 128 -0.16 8.34 11.58
N SER A 129 -0.63 8.38 12.84
CA SER A 129 -0.11 7.56 13.94
C SER A 129 -0.29 6.05 13.73
N GLN A 130 -1.26 5.66 12.89
CA GLN A 130 -1.59 4.28 12.53
C GLN A 130 -0.73 3.74 11.37
N LEU A 131 -0.02 4.62 10.68
CA LEU A 131 0.75 4.26 9.50
C LEU A 131 2.05 3.57 9.85
N SER A 132 2.54 2.78 8.90
CA SER A 132 3.81 2.08 8.97
C SER A 132 4.75 2.60 7.89
N CYS A 133 6.06 2.62 8.19
CA CYS A 133 7.06 3.02 7.21
C CYS A 133 7.02 2.10 5.97
N PRO A 134 7.08 2.61 4.73
CA PRO A 134 7.18 1.77 3.53
C PRO A 134 8.61 1.20 3.40
N LEU A 135 8.94 0.27 4.29
CA LEU A 135 10.27 -0.34 4.43
C LEU A 135 10.70 -1.09 3.16
N ASP A 136 11.86 -0.71 2.65
CA ASP A 136 12.57 -1.33 1.54
C ASP A 136 14.06 -1.55 1.84
N VAL A 137 14.83 -1.92 0.81
CA VAL A 137 16.26 -2.20 0.96
C VAL A 137 17.04 -0.96 1.39
N HIS A 138 16.77 0.20 0.78
CA HIS A 138 17.50 1.44 1.08
C HIS A 138 17.15 1.98 2.46
N SER A 139 15.86 2.20 2.72
CA SER A 139 15.36 2.66 4.02
C SER A 139 15.75 1.71 5.16
N GLY A 140 15.71 0.39 4.93
CA GLY A 140 16.15 -0.59 5.92
C GLY A 140 17.66 -0.54 6.20
N ASN A 141 18.49 -0.27 5.18
CA ASN A 141 19.93 -0.13 5.37
C ASN A 141 20.27 1.14 6.17
N VAL A 142 19.66 2.27 5.83
CA VAL A 142 19.82 3.53 6.56
C VAL A 142 19.34 3.38 8.01
N ALA A 143 18.16 2.82 8.23
CA ALA A 143 17.63 2.57 9.57
C ALA A 143 18.57 1.71 10.43
N ARG A 144 19.25 0.72 9.83
CA ARG A 144 20.25 -0.10 10.55
C ARG A 144 21.50 0.69 10.91
N LYS A 145 22.02 1.50 9.98
CA LYS A 145 23.18 2.36 10.23
C LYS A 145 22.89 3.39 11.33
N LEU A 146 21.66 3.89 11.38
CA LEU A 146 21.19 4.80 12.43
C LEU A 146 20.80 4.11 13.75
N GLY A 147 20.86 2.77 13.83
CA GLY A 147 20.50 2.01 15.02
C GLY A 147 18.99 1.92 15.30
N LEU A 148 18.14 2.37 14.37
CA LEU A 148 16.67 2.29 14.45
C LEU A 148 16.13 0.90 14.11
N LEU A 149 16.94 0.05 13.46
CA LEU A 149 16.57 -1.31 13.08
C LEU A 149 17.76 -2.26 13.32
N LYS A 150 17.54 -3.40 13.96
CA LYS A 150 18.59 -4.42 14.18
C LYS A 150 18.38 -5.65 13.31
N ARG A 151 17.12 -6.01 13.03
CA ARG A 151 16.80 -7.18 12.20
C ARG A 151 17.40 -7.04 10.81
N LYS A 152 18.09 -8.09 10.32
CA LYS A 152 18.75 -8.10 8.99
C LYS A 152 17.78 -8.23 7.81
N GLN A 153 16.68 -8.97 7.99
CA GLN A 153 15.66 -9.16 6.96
C GLN A 153 14.77 -7.92 6.85
N ASN A 154 14.25 -7.64 5.66
CA ASN A 154 13.22 -6.62 5.43
C ASN A 154 11.84 -7.29 5.37
N ASP A 155 11.32 -7.68 6.52
CA ASP A 155 10.05 -8.39 6.67
C ASP A 155 9.12 -7.67 7.65
N GLY A 156 7.93 -8.23 7.91
CA GLY A 156 6.93 -7.60 8.78
C GLY A 156 7.44 -7.34 10.20
N LYS A 157 8.31 -8.22 10.72
CA LYS A 157 8.96 -8.03 12.03
C LYS A 157 9.94 -6.86 12.03
N ALA A 158 10.70 -6.69 10.96
CA ALA A 158 11.60 -5.54 10.82
C ALA A 158 10.82 -4.23 10.74
N LEU A 159 9.70 -4.23 10.03
CA LEU A 159 8.81 -3.08 9.98
C LEU A 159 8.25 -2.73 11.37
N ALA A 160 7.76 -3.72 12.12
CA ALA A 160 7.27 -3.51 13.48
C ALA A 160 8.35 -2.95 14.42
N GLU A 161 9.59 -3.45 14.31
CA GLU A 161 10.74 -2.92 15.06
C GLU A 161 11.03 -1.46 14.70
N LEU A 162 11.05 -1.14 13.39
CA LEU A 162 11.28 0.21 12.91
C LEU A 162 10.18 1.16 13.39
N ASP A 163 8.90 0.82 13.19
CA ASP A 163 7.78 1.65 13.59
C ASP A 163 7.79 1.91 15.11
N ALA A 164 8.11 0.90 15.93
CA ALA A 164 8.24 1.07 17.37
C ALA A 164 9.33 2.07 17.77
N ASN A 165 10.43 2.16 17.00
CA ASN A 165 11.47 3.16 17.24
C ASN A 165 11.09 4.54 16.69
N LEU A 166 10.43 4.62 15.54
CA LEU A 166 9.95 5.88 14.97
C LEU A 166 8.88 6.54 15.86
N ARG A 167 7.99 5.75 16.48
CA ARG A 167 6.99 6.26 17.43
C ARG A 167 7.60 6.86 18.71
N LYS A 168 8.83 6.49 19.07
CA LYS A 168 9.55 7.16 20.17
C LYS A 168 10.02 8.57 19.79
N LEU A 169 10.22 8.82 18.49
CA LEU A 169 10.62 10.12 17.96
C LEU A 169 9.41 11.02 17.74
N ASP A 170 8.35 10.47 17.14
CA ASP A 170 7.04 11.13 17.02
C ASP A 170 5.91 10.09 17.01
N PRO A 171 5.08 10.01 18.07
CA PRO A 171 3.96 9.07 18.12
C PRO A 171 2.76 9.49 17.25
N ASN A 172 2.63 10.78 16.90
CA ASN A 172 1.50 11.30 16.13
C ASN A 172 1.71 11.14 14.62
N ASP A 173 2.96 11.22 14.17
CA ASP A 173 3.34 10.97 12.78
C ASP A 173 4.70 10.23 12.71
N PRO A 174 4.72 8.92 13.01
CA PRO A 174 5.95 8.13 12.96
C PRO A 174 6.46 7.92 11.52
N VAL A 175 5.60 8.01 10.50
CA VAL A 175 5.99 7.71 9.12
C VAL A 175 6.61 8.90 8.39
N LYS A 176 6.57 10.13 8.95
CA LYS A 176 7.26 11.29 8.37
C LYS A 176 8.75 11.09 8.12
N TYR A 177 9.39 10.21 8.88
CA TYR A 177 10.81 9.90 8.75
C TYR A 177 11.13 9.05 7.52
N ASP A 178 10.14 8.49 6.82
CA ASP A 178 10.33 7.73 5.57
C ASP A 178 11.13 8.53 4.54
N PHE A 179 10.82 9.82 4.36
CA PHE A 179 11.54 10.67 3.41
C PHE A 179 13.03 10.80 3.76
N ALA A 180 13.36 10.94 5.04
CA ALA A 180 14.74 11.01 5.51
C ALA A 180 15.46 9.66 5.35
N LEU A 181 14.82 8.55 5.75
CA LEU A 181 15.37 7.20 5.64
C LEU A 181 15.62 6.81 4.18
N PHE A 182 14.75 7.20 3.27
CA PHE A 182 14.92 6.97 1.85
C PHE A 182 15.96 7.93 1.24
N GLY A 183 15.87 9.23 1.55
CA GLY A 183 16.72 10.27 0.98
C GLY A 183 18.21 10.07 1.29
N LEU A 184 18.55 9.80 2.56
CA LEU A 184 19.93 9.51 2.95
C LEU A 184 20.50 8.31 2.19
N GLY A 185 19.69 7.28 1.95
CA GLY A 185 20.13 6.05 1.30
C GLY A 185 20.29 6.13 -0.21
N VAL A 186 19.68 7.13 -0.87
CA VAL A 186 19.73 7.29 -2.33
C VAL A 186 20.66 8.44 -2.73
N PHE A 187 20.74 9.50 -1.92
CA PHE A 187 21.45 10.72 -2.30
C PHE A 187 22.78 10.94 -1.59
N GLU A 188 23.00 10.31 -0.43
CA GLU A 188 24.19 10.60 0.40
C GLU A 188 25.19 9.43 0.47
N ASP A 189 25.04 8.37 -0.33
CA ASP A 189 25.85 7.13 -0.25
C ASP A 189 26.03 6.63 1.20
N PHE A 190 25.00 6.86 2.04
CA PHE A 190 25.04 6.69 3.49
C PHE A 190 25.17 5.24 3.93
#